data_AF-A0A662Y256-F1
#
_entry.id   AF-A0A662Y256-F1
#
_cell.length_a   1.000
_cell.length_b   1.000
_cell.length_c   1.000
_cell.angle_alpha   90.00
_cell.angle_beta   90.00
_cell.angle_gamma   90.00
#
_symmetry.space_group_name_H-M   'P 1'
#
loop_
_entity.id
_entity.type
_entity.pdbx_description
1 polymer ?
#
loop_
_entity_poly.entity_id
_entity_poly.type
_entity_poly.pdbx_seq_one_letter_code
_entity_poly.pdbx_strand_id
1 'polypeptide(L)'
;MTHHLTSEELVEFREIFNLVDRDRGGSITKVELGELMDTLGIDTSPEEIDLMIHEIDQDSNGEIDFDEFVAVMSRKVNATYTADQVKNAFKAFEGNASAPGFIKADKLLVALTTYGADKISPEQAQELISQVLA
;
A
#
# COMPACT_ATOMS: atom_id res chain seq x y z
N MET A 1 -17.72 2.57 -10.16
CA MET A 1 -18.07 1.66 -9.04
C MET A 1 -17.60 2.34 -7.78
N THR A 2 -18.51 2.75 -6.89
CA THR A 2 -18.17 3.33 -5.59
C THR A 2 -17.63 2.19 -4.74
N HIS A 3 -16.30 2.11 -4.59
CA HIS A 3 -15.69 1.14 -3.69
C HIS A 3 -16.14 1.49 -2.27
N HIS A 4 -16.95 0.60 -1.68
CA HIS A 4 -17.24 0.63 -0.26
C HIS A 4 -16.03 0.01 0.43
N LEU A 5 -15.31 0.83 1.19
CA LEU A 5 -14.27 0.37 2.10
C LEU A 5 -14.88 -0.69 3.02
N THR A 6 -14.19 -1.81 3.18
CA THR A 6 -14.63 -2.84 4.13
C THR A 6 -14.41 -2.32 5.56
N SER A 7 -15.16 -2.87 6.51
CA SER A 7 -15.01 -2.48 7.91
C SER A 7 -13.60 -2.73 8.44
N GLU A 8 -12.87 -3.70 7.88
CA GLU A 8 -11.49 -4.02 8.24
C GLU A 8 -10.52 -2.96 7.71
N GLU A 9 -10.63 -2.56 6.44
CA GLU A 9 -9.79 -1.49 5.88
C GLU A 9 -10.02 -0.14 6.58
N LEU A 10 -11.27 0.16 6.94
CA LEU A 10 -11.60 1.36 7.74
C LEU A 10 -10.94 1.35 9.11
N VAL A 11 -10.81 0.17 9.75
CA VAL A 11 -10.11 0.03 11.03
C VAL A 11 -8.61 0.25 10.85
N GLU A 12 -7.99 -0.35 9.84
CA GLU A 12 -6.57 -0.13 9.54
C GLU A 12 -6.27 1.33 9.22
N PHE A 13 -7.10 1.98 8.38
CA PHE A 13 -6.95 3.41 8.12
C PHE A 13 -7.14 4.26 9.36
N ARG A 14 -8.00 3.85 10.29
CA ARG A 14 -8.18 4.55 11.56
C ARG A 14 -6.98 4.37 12.48
N GLU A 15 -6.36 3.20 12.51
CA GLU A 15 -5.13 2.97 13.28
C GLU A 15 -3.95 3.77 12.72
N ILE A 16 -3.80 3.81 11.39
CA ILE A 16 -2.78 4.64 10.74
C ILE A 16 -3.07 6.11 11.02
N PHE A 17 -4.30 6.57 10.85
CA PHE A 17 -4.68 7.96 11.12
C PHE A 17 -4.32 8.36 12.56
N ASN A 18 -4.66 7.52 13.55
CA ASN A 18 -4.31 7.76 14.95
C ASN A 18 -2.79 7.68 15.24
N LEU A 19 -2.00 7.06 14.35
CA LEU A 19 -0.55 7.04 14.46
C LEU A 19 0.06 8.36 13.99
N VAL A 20 -0.58 9.00 13.00
CA VAL A 20 -0.18 10.31 12.46
C VAL A 20 -0.69 11.45 13.35
N ASP A 21 -1.98 11.44 13.70
CA ASP A 21 -2.67 12.40 14.57
C ASP A 21 -2.22 12.21 16.03
N ARG A 22 -1.14 12.93 16.39
CA ARG A 22 -0.48 12.79 17.69
C ARG A 22 -1.19 13.59 18.77
N ASP A 23 -1.72 14.75 18.43
CA ASP A 23 -2.48 15.56 19.37
C ASP A 23 -3.91 15.04 19.57
N ARG A 24 -4.35 14.09 18.73
CA ARG A 24 -5.71 13.54 18.69
C ARG A 24 -6.75 14.62 18.42
N GLY A 25 -6.36 15.59 17.58
CA GLY A 25 -7.21 16.68 17.13
C GLY A 25 -8.35 16.19 16.23
N GLY A 26 -8.19 15.01 15.61
CA GLY A 26 -9.12 14.49 14.62
C GLY A 26 -8.86 15.00 13.20
N SER A 27 -7.76 15.72 13.01
CA SER A 27 -7.22 16.18 11.72
C SER A 27 -5.71 16.02 11.73
N ILE A 28 -5.12 15.74 10.56
CA ILE A 28 -3.66 15.64 10.40
C ILE A 28 -3.17 17.00 9.91
N THR A 29 -2.35 17.63 10.72
CA THR A 29 -1.72 18.90 10.36
C THR A 29 -0.47 18.68 9.50
N LYS A 30 -0.02 19.74 8.81
CA LYS A 30 1.27 19.74 8.09
C LYS A 30 2.47 19.34 8.94
N VAL A 31 2.43 19.64 10.24
CA VAL A 31 3.51 19.32 11.16
C VAL A 31 3.54 17.81 11.39
N GLU A 32 2.38 17.22 11.67
CA GLU A 32 2.24 15.79 11.93
C GLU A 32 2.52 14.93 10.70
N LEU A 33 2.10 15.40 9.51
CA LEU A 33 2.46 14.74 8.26
C LEU A 33 3.97 14.77 8.04
N GLY A 34 4.65 15.87 8.37
CA GLY A 34 6.11 15.96 8.32
C GLY A 34 6.81 15.03 9.32
N GLU A 35 6.31 14.96 10.55
CA GLU A 35 6.82 14.02 11.56
C GLU A 35 6.66 12.56 11.13
N LEU A 36 5.55 12.23 10.45
CA LEU A 36 5.34 10.90 9.88
C LEU A 36 6.40 10.59 8.82
N MET A 37 6.66 11.53 7.91
CA MET A 37 7.67 11.33 6.85
C MET A 37 9.07 11.16 7.45
N ASP A 38 9.42 11.93 8.48
CA ASP A 38 10.67 11.77 9.24
C ASP A 38 10.74 10.38 9.92
N THR A 39 9.64 9.95 10.53
CA THR A 39 9.54 8.63 11.17
C THR A 39 9.71 7.48 10.16
N LEU A 40 9.24 7.67 8.93
CA LEU A 40 9.41 6.71 7.82
C LEU A 40 10.78 6.82 7.14
N GLY A 41 11.61 7.80 7.51
CA GLY A 41 12.90 8.07 6.88
C GLY A 41 12.80 8.64 5.46
N ILE A 42 11.67 9.26 5.12
CA ILE A 42 11.42 9.88 3.82
C ILE A 42 11.73 11.37 3.94
N ASP A 43 12.82 11.80 3.32
CA ASP A 43 13.19 13.21 3.25
C ASP A 43 12.18 13.96 2.37
N THR A 44 11.32 14.76 3.00
CA THR A 44 10.29 15.57 2.33
C THR A 44 10.46 17.02 2.72
N SER A 45 10.44 17.90 1.72
CA SER A 45 10.51 19.35 1.93
C SER A 45 9.18 19.88 2.46
N PRO A 46 9.18 21.01 3.21
CA PRO A 46 7.95 21.66 3.64
C PRO A 46 7.02 22.01 2.47
N GLU A 47 7.59 22.38 1.32
CA GLU A 47 6.86 22.67 0.08
C GLU A 47 6.15 21.43 -0.48
N GLU A 48 6.78 20.25 -0.39
CA GLU A 48 6.18 18.98 -0.82
C GLU A 48 5.04 18.57 0.11
N ILE A 49 5.19 18.80 1.42
CA ILE A 49 4.13 18.55 2.40
C ILE A 49 2.94 19.48 2.14
N ASP A 50 3.19 20.76 1.86
CA ASP A 50 2.16 21.75 1.54
C ASP A 50 1.41 21.36 0.26
N LEU A 51 2.14 20.92 -0.77
CA LEU A 51 1.57 20.35 -2.00
C LEU A 51 0.73 19.10 -1.71
N MET A 52 1.23 18.17 -0.91
CA MET A 52 0.50 16.96 -0.54
C MET A 52 -0.79 17.28 0.20
N ILE A 53 -0.77 18.22 1.15
CA ILE A 53 -1.98 18.65 1.84
C ILE A 53 -2.93 19.31 0.86
N HIS A 54 -2.47 20.27 0.06
CA HIS A 54 -3.32 20.97 -0.90
C HIS A 54 -3.95 20.03 -1.96
N GLU A 55 -3.31 18.91 -2.29
CA GLU A 55 -3.91 17.89 -3.19
C GLU A 55 -5.02 17.07 -2.53
N ILE A 56 -5.03 17.00 -1.20
CA ILE A 56 -5.90 16.13 -0.39
C ILE A 56 -7.03 16.91 0.25
N ASP A 57 -6.71 18.06 0.81
CA ASP A 57 -7.55 19.03 1.50
C ASP A 57 -8.60 19.62 0.53
N GLN A 58 -9.81 19.05 0.58
CA GLN A 58 -10.92 19.43 -0.31
C GLN A 58 -11.68 20.63 0.22
N ASP A 59 -11.73 20.81 1.54
CA ASP A 59 -12.40 21.95 2.16
C ASP A 59 -11.47 23.16 2.35
N SER A 60 -10.19 23.01 2.00
CA SER A 60 -9.13 24.03 2.05
C SER A 60 -8.93 24.60 3.46
N ASN A 61 -9.08 23.75 4.48
CA ASN A 61 -8.92 24.14 5.88
C ASN A 61 -7.45 24.12 6.35
N GLY A 62 -6.54 23.56 5.54
CA GLY A 62 -5.11 23.46 5.79
C GLY A 62 -4.69 22.23 6.63
N GLU A 63 -5.61 21.32 6.87
CA GLU A 63 -5.48 20.08 7.63
C GLU A 63 -6.17 18.94 6.84
N ILE A 64 -5.83 17.68 7.15
CA ILE A 64 -6.46 16.52 6.50
C ILE A 64 -7.35 15.82 7.50
N ASP A 65 -8.66 15.82 7.29
CA ASP A 65 -9.57 15.08 8.14
C ASP A 65 -9.61 13.57 7.81
N PHE A 66 -10.26 12.79 8.67
CA PHE A 66 -10.33 11.34 8.49
C PHE A 66 -11.00 10.91 7.18
N ASP A 67 -12.05 11.62 6.75
CA ASP A 67 -12.77 11.31 5.51
C ASP A 67 -11.89 11.61 4.29
N GLU A 68 -11.16 12.72 4.31
CA GLU A 68 -10.19 13.10 3.27
C GLU A 68 -9.01 12.12 3.20
N PHE A 69 -8.45 11.75 4.35
CA PHE A 69 -7.40 10.76 4.45
C PHE A 69 -7.84 9.42 3.84
N VAL A 70 -9.05 8.98 4.18
CA VAL A 70 -9.63 7.73 3.65
C VAL A 70 -9.89 7.85 2.15
N ALA A 71 -10.37 8.99 1.64
CA ALA A 71 -10.58 9.20 0.21
C ALA A 71 -9.28 9.09 -0.60
N VAL A 72 -8.17 9.57 -0.05
CA VAL A 72 -6.83 9.48 -0.66
C VAL A 72 -6.26 8.08 -0.54
N MET A 73 -6.31 7.48 0.64
CA MET A 73 -5.80 6.12 0.87
C MET A 73 -6.59 5.11 0.04
N SER A 74 -7.91 5.26 -0.07
CA SER A 74 -8.74 4.44 -0.97
C SER A 74 -8.32 4.57 -2.44
N ARG A 75 -7.88 5.75 -2.89
CA ARG A 75 -7.30 5.93 -4.23
C ARG A 75 -5.90 5.33 -4.37
N LYS A 76 -5.02 5.50 -3.37
CA LYS A 76 -3.62 5.06 -3.39
C LYS A 76 -3.45 3.55 -3.17
N VAL A 77 -4.26 2.93 -2.33
CA VAL A 77 -4.31 1.46 -2.16
C VAL A 77 -4.71 0.80 -3.47
N ASN A 78 -5.59 1.43 -4.25
CA ASN A 78 -5.91 1.02 -5.62
C ASN A 78 -4.70 1.10 -6.58
N ALA A 79 -3.71 1.94 -6.28
CA ALA A 79 -2.48 2.09 -7.05
C ALA A 79 -1.33 1.21 -6.56
N THR A 80 -1.46 0.54 -5.39
CA THR A 80 -0.33 -0.23 -4.84
C THR A 80 -0.17 -1.57 -5.53
N TYR A 81 -1.26 -2.33 -5.78
CA TYR A 81 -1.32 -3.34 -6.85
C TYR A 81 -2.78 -3.59 -7.22
N THR A 82 -3.18 -3.27 -8.44
CA THR A 82 -4.52 -3.65 -8.94
C THR A 82 -4.62 -5.17 -9.08
N ALA A 83 -5.81 -5.73 -8.88
CA ALA A 83 -6.04 -7.15 -9.17
C ALA A 83 -5.62 -7.53 -10.61
N ASP A 84 -5.70 -6.60 -11.56
CA ASP A 84 -5.21 -6.77 -12.93
C ASP A 84 -3.69 -6.73 -13.04
N GLN A 85 -2.98 -5.91 -12.25
CA GLN A 85 -1.52 -5.96 -12.16
C GLN A 85 -1.04 -7.27 -11.54
N VAL A 86 -1.69 -7.74 -10.46
CA VAL A 86 -1.39 -9.05 -9.87
C VAL A 86 -1.68 -10.16 -10.89
N LYS A 87 -2.84 -10.12 -11.57
CA LYS A 87 -3.18 -11.10 -12.62
C LYS A 87 -2.23 -11.06 -13.81
N ASN A 88 -1.79 -9.89 -14.25
CA ASN A 88 -0.84 -9.75 -15.36
C ASN A 88 0.57 -10.19 -14.97
N ALA A 89 1.00 -9.89 -13.74
CA ALA A 89 2.24 -10.44 -13.18
C ALA A 89 2.15 -11.97 -13.13
N PHE A 90 1.06 -12.54 -12.60
CA PHE A 90 0.81 -13.97 -12.59
C PHE A 90 0.84 -14.59 -14.00
N LYS A 91 0.16 -13.97 -14.97
CA LYS A 91 0.18 -14.41 -16.38
C LYS A 91 1.56 -14.34 -17.02
N ALA A 92 2.38 -13.33 -16.68
CA ALA A 92 3.74 -13.22 -17.17
C ALA A 92 4.62 -14.41 -16.73
N PHE A 93 4.33 -15.00 -15.57
CA PHE A 93 5.04 -16.16 -15.02
C PHE A 93 4.38 -17.52 -15.33
N GLU A 94 3.15 -17.55 -15.83
CA GLU A 94 2.42 -18.76 -16.25
C GLU A 94 3.06 -19.45 -17.47
N GLY A 95 4.11 -18.86 -18.08
CA GLY A 95 4.85 -19.34 -19.26
C GLY A 95 4.80 -20.85 -19.49
N ASN A 96 3.79 -21.28 -20.27
CA ASN A 96 3.51 -22.65 -20.70
C ASN A 96 3.06 -23.65 -19.61
N ALA A 97 2.33 -23.22 -18.59
CA ALA A 97 1.60 -24.13 -17.72
C ALA A 97 0.41 -24.76 -18.48
N SER A 98 0.23 -26.08 -18.35
CA SER A 98 -0.81 -26.84 -19.06
C SER A 98 -2.26 -26.48 -18.67
N ALA A 99 -2.46 -25.54 -17.74
CA ALA A 99 -3.76 -25.02 -17.36
C ALA A 99 -3.65 -23.54 -16.95
N PRO A 100 -4.54 -22.66 -17.44
CA PRO A 100 -4.57 -21.26 -17.03
C PRO A 100 -4.92 -21.14 -15.55
N GLY A 101 -4.26 -20.20 -14.86
CA GLY A 101 -4.43 -19.93 -13.44
C GLY A 101 -3.49 -20.68 -12.50
N PHE A 102 -2.52 -21.44 -13.01
CA PHE A 102 -1.56 -22.19 -12.19
C PHE A 102 -0.12 -21.84 -12.51
N ILE A 103 0.64 -21.44 -11.50
CA ILE A 103 2.10 -21.27 -11.59
C ILE A 103 2.75 -22.40 -10.82
N LYS A 104 3.74 -23.06 -11.41
CA LYS A 104 4.54 -24.07 -10.71
C LYS A 104 5.35 -23.43 -9.59
N ALA A 105 5.49 -24.12 -8.46
CA ALA A 105 6.29 -23.66 -7.32
C ALA A 105 7.70 -23.18 -7.74
N ASP A 106 8.37 -23.89 -8.64
CA ASP A 106 9.69 -23.51 -9.16
C ASP A 106 9.69 -22.16 -9.90
N LYS A 107 8.61 -21.85 -10.63
CA LYS A 107 8.46 -20.58 -11.34
C LYS A 107 8.11 -19.43 -10.39
N LEU A 108 7.29 -19.71 -9.39
CA LEU A 108 6.94 -18.75 -8.34
C LEU A 108 8.16 -18.39 -7.50
N LEU A 109 9.01 -19.36 -7.17
CA LEU A 109 10.27 -19.15 -6.46
C LEU A 109 11.20 -18.22 -7.25
N VAL A 110 11.39 -18.48 -8.55
CA VAL A 110 12.21 -17.63 -9.42
C VAL A 110 11.63 -16.21 -9.53
N ALA A 111 10.30 -16.07 -9.61
CA ALA A 111 9.65 -14.76 -9.65
C ALA A 111 9.91 -13.96 -8.36
N LEU A 112 9.75 -14.61 -7.20
CA LEU A 112 9.96 -14.02 -5.88
C LEU A 112 11.41 -13.61 -5.63
N THR A 113 12.39 -14.39 -6.09
CA THR A 113 13.82 -14.07 -5.92
C THR A 113 14.35 -13.07 -6.96
N THR A 114 13.70 -12.95 -8.13
CA THR A 114 14.20 -12.15 -9.27
C THR A 114 13.52 -10.79 -9.37
N TYR A 115 12.23 -10.70 -9.06
CA TYR A 115 11.40 -9.51 -9.26
C TYR A 115 10.76 -8.98 -7.98
N GLY A 116 10.98 -9.63 -6.83
CA GLY A 116 10.53 -9.12 -5.54
C GLY A 116 11.18 -7.77 -5.22
N ALA A 117 10.38 -6.81 -4.74
CA ALA A 117 10.87 -5.52 -4.25
C ALA A 117 11.85 -5.70 -3.08
N ASP A 118 11.66 -6.78 -2.31
CA ASP A 118 12.59 -7.26 -1.30
C ASP A 118 13.35 -8.47 -1.86
N LYS A 119 14.70 -8.42 -1.85
CA LYS A 119 15.55 -9.52 -2.31
C LYS A 119 15.52 -10.66 -1.29
N ILE A 120 14.43 -11.41 -1.28
CA ILE A 120 14.27 -12.60 -0.44
C ILE A 120 15.12 -13.76 -0.97
N SER A 121 15.71 -14.48 -0.03
CA SER A 121 16.57 -15.63 -0.32
C SER A 121 15.73 -16.79 -0.88
N PRO A 122 16.31 -17.68 -1.71
CA PRO A 122 15.57 -18.83 -2.25
C PRO A 122 14.98 -19.72 -1.15
N GLU A 123 15.64 -19.81 0.00
CA GLU A 123 15.14 -20.55 1.17
C GLU A 123 13.89 -19.89 1.78
N GLN A 124 13.87 -18.56 1.87
CA GLN A 124 12.71 -17.80 2.35
C GLN A 124 11.54 -17.87 1.36
N ALA A 125 11.83 -17.80 0.06
CA ALA A 125 10.81 -17.97 -0.97
C ALA A 125 10.19 -19.37 -0.92
N GLN A 126 10.98 -20.40 -0.63
CA GLN A 126 10.49 -21.77 -0.49
C GLN A 126 9.60 -21.96 0.75
N GLU A 127 9.98 -21.35 1.88
CA GLU A 127 9.15 -21.33 3.11
C GLU A 127 7.79 -20.67 2.84
N LEU A 128 7.78 -19.51 2.17
CA LEU A 128 6.54 -18.81 1.83
C LEU A 128 5.63 -19.64 0.91
N ILE A 129 6.21 -20.33 -0.08
CA ILE A 129 5.46 -21.21 -0.98
C ILE A 129 4.90 -22.41 -0.22
N SER A 130 5.67 -22.99 0.71
CA SER A 130 5.24 -24.10 1.57
C SER A 130 4.06 -23.71 2.45
N GLN A 131 4.07 -22.48 3.00
CA GLN A 131 3.03 -21.97 3.87
C GLN A 131 1.70 -21.71 3.13
N VAL A 132 1.75 -21.39 1.84
CA VAL A 132 0.57 -21.17 0.98
C VAL A 132 -0.02 -22.47 0.43
N LEU A 133 0.78 -23.53 0.34
CA LEU A 133 0.37 -24.86 -0.15
C LEU A 133 -0.04 -25.83 0.97
N ALA A 134 0.07 -25.43 2.24
CA ALA A 134 -0.32 -26.20 3.42
C ALA A 134 -1.82 -26.08 3.73
#